data_AF-A0A7C7KQK2-F1
#
_entry.id   AF-A0A7C7KQK2-F1
#
_cell.length_a   1.000
_cell.length_b   1.000
_cell.length_c   1.000
_cell.angle_alpha   90.00
_cell.angle_beta   90.00
_cell.angle_gamma   90.00
#
_symmetry.space_group_name_H-M   'P 1'
#
loop_
_entity.id
_entity.type
_entity.pdbx_description
1 polymer ?
#
loop_
_entity_poly.entity_id
_entity_poly.type
_entity_poly.pdbx_seq_one_letter_code
_entity_poly.pdbx_strand_id
1 'polypeptide(L)'
;MNTSVKKSWITEHRGWEDFCSAGLGLLIVLSPILVGAEASVAVAISTGLVGVLITMVALLELMSLQRWEEAFELVCGLWIVAAPFVLEYGGALRTVHIVLGGAVAALALLELWQDRKRSLTD
;
A
#
# COMPACT_ATOMS: atom_id res chain seq x y z
N MET A 1 5.21 4.27 -45.49
CA MET A 1 5.28 4.92 -44.16
C MET A 1 4.03 4.54 -43.39
N ASN A 2 4.15 3.64 -42.41
CA ASN A 2 3.06 3.31 -41.51
C ASN A 2 3.62 3.41 -40.09
N THR A 3 3.24 4.46 -39.38
CA THR A 3 3.71 4.76 -38.03
C THR A 3 2.92 3.92 -37.05
N SER A 4 3.35 2.67 -36.85
CA SER A 4 2.98 1.92 -35.64
C SER A 4 3.68 2.58 -34.46
N VAL A 5 3.02 3.58 -33.86
CA VAL A 5 3.31 4.01 -32.50
C VAL A 5 2.97 2.82 -31.61
N LYS A 6 3.92 1.89 -31.46
CA LYS A 6 3.87 0.86 -30.42
C LYS A 6 3.81 1.64 -29.10
N LYS A 7 2.66 1.57 -28.43
CA LYS A 7 2.43 2.09 -27.10
C LYS A 7 3.25 1.24 -26.11
N SER A 8 4.57 1.45 -26.13
CA SER A 8 5.59 0.72 -25.39
C SER A 8 5.71 1.24 -23.95
N TRP A 9 4.59 1.40 -23.25
CA TRP A 9 4.58 1.98 -21.90
C TRP A 9 3.87 1.09 -20.87
N ILE A 10 3.37 -0.08 -21.26
CA ILE A 10 2.61 -0.99 -20.37
C ILE A 10 3.39 -2.28 -20.06
N THR A 11 4.50 -2.55 -20.75
CA THR A 11 5.10 -3.90 -20.70
C THR A 11 6.43 -4.04 -19.96
N GLU A 12 6.93 -3.03 -19.24
CA GLU A 12 8.24 -3.22 -18.57
C GLU A 12 8.53 -2.41 -17.29
N HIS A 13 7.54 -1.79 -16.65
CA HIS A 13 7.75 -1.20 -15.32
C HIS A 13 6.67 -1.58 -14.33
N ARG A 14 7.12 -1.82 -13.10
CA ARG A 14 6.43 -2.26 -11.88
C ARG A 14 5.19 -1.45 -11.46
N GLY A 15 4.80 -0.42 -12.20
CA GLY A 15 3.78 0.54 -11.78
C GLY A 15 2.42 -0.04 -11.43
N TRP A 16 2.09 -1.28 -11.83
CA TRP A 16 0.86 -1.91 -11.36
C TRP A 16 0.87 -2.16 -9.84
N GLU A 17 2.04 -2.48 -9.26
CA GLU A 17 2.22 -2.68 -7.82
C GLU A 17 2.03 -1.33 -7.11
N ASP A 18 2.72 -0.29 -7.57
CA ASP A 18 2.61 1.09 -7.07
C ASP A 18 1.15 1.60 -7.13
N PHE A 19 0.45 1.39 -8.25
CA PHE A 19 -0.98 1.77 -8.36
C PHE A 19 -1.88 0.96 -7.43
N CYS A 20 -1.59 -0.32 -7.22
CA CYS A 20 -2.31 -1.17 -6.28
C CYS A 20 -2.09 -0.70 -4.84
N SER A 21 -0.85 -0.47 -4.44
CA SER A 21 -0.48 0.05 -3.13
C SER A 21 -1.12 1.42 -2.84
N ALA A 22 -1.05 2.36 -3.79
CA ALA A 22 -1.74 3.64 -3.68
C ALA A 22 -3.25 3.50 -3.52
N GLY A 23 -3.87 2.60 -4.30
CA GLY A 23 -5.29 2.28 -4.19
C GLY A 23 -5.67 1.67 -2.84
N LEU A 24 -4.88 0.75 -2.33
CA LEU A 24 -5.09 0.12 -1.01
C LEU A 24 -4.94 1.13 0.12
N GLY A 25 -3.93 1.99 0.08
CA GLY A 25 -3.77 3.11 1.01
C GLY A 25 -5.00 4.01 1.04
N LEU A 26 -5.51 4.40 -0.13
CA LEU A 26 -6.72 5.21 -0.24
C LEU A 26 -7.95 4.47 0.32
N LEU A 27 -8.10 3.18 0.03
CA LEU A 27 -9.18 2.36 0.58
C LEU A 27 -9.11 2.27 2.10
N ILE A 28 -7.92 2.20 2.70
CA ILE A 28 -7.75 2.23 4.16
C ILE A 28 -8.26 3.55 4.73
N VAL A 29 -7.90 4.69 4.12
CA VAL A 29 -8.37 6.03 4.53
C VAL A 29 -9.90 6.13 4.48
N LEU A 30 -10.50 5.62 3.41
CA LEU A 30 -11.95 5.70 3.19
C LEU A 30 -12.73 4.62 3.95
N SER A 31 -12.06 3.58 4.43
CA SER A 31 -12.71 2.39 5.00
C SER A 31 -13.71 2.69 6.12
N PRO A 32 -13.48 3.61 7.09
CA PRO A 32 -14.45 3.85 8.15
C PRO A 32 -15.79 4.36 7.60
N ILE A 33 -15.75 5.19 6.56
CA ILE A 33 -16.95 5.72 5.89
C ILE A 33 -17.64 4.59 5.12
N LEU A 34 -16.87 3.81 4.36
CA LEU A 34 -17.40 2.75 3.51
C LEU A 34 -18.10 1.64 4.31
N VAL A 35 -17.59 1.31 5.50
CA VAL A 35 -18.20 0.30 6.38
C VAL A 35 -19.16 0.89 7.42
N GLY A 36 -19.38 2.21 7.43
CA GLY A 36 -20.22 2.88 8.43
C GLY A 36 -19.73 2.65 9.86
N ALA A 37 -18.42 2.61 10.07
CA ALA A 37 -17.83 2.31 11.36
C ALA A 37 -17.73 3.57 12.24
N GLU A 38 -18.30 3.48 13.43
CA GLU A 38 -18.08 4.44 14.51
C GLU A 38 -16.70 4.18 15.13
N ALA A 39 -15.66 4.81 14.56
CA ALA A 39 -14.29 4.73 15.06
C ALA A 39 -14.03 5.81 16.10
N SER A 40 -13.26 5.47 17.14
CA SER A 40 -12.75 6.49 18.06
C SER A 40 -11.82 7.45 17.32
N VAL A 41 -11.66 8.67 17.84
CA VAL A 41 -10.75 9.68 17.27
C VAL A 41 -9.32 9.13 17.13
N ALA A 42 -8.86 8.35 18.12
CA ALA A 42 -7.54 7.74 18.09
C ALA A 42 -7.38 6.73 16.94
N VAL A 43 -8.39 5.88 16.71
CA VAL A 43 -8.41 4.92 15.60
C VAL A 43 -8.39 5.65 14.27
N ALA A 44 -9.30 6.63 14.09
CA ALA A 44 -9.41 7.40 12.85
C ALA A 44 -8.11 8.13 12.49
N ILE A 45 -7.44 8.75 13.48
CA ILE A 45 -6.15 9.42 13.26
C ILE A 45 -5.06 8.40 12.92
N SER A 46 -4.93 7.32 13.70
CA SER A 46 -3.85 6.34 13.49
C SER A 46 -3.94 5.66 12.13
N THR A 47 -5.11 5.10 11.80
CA THR A 47 -5.28 4.35 10.55
C THR A 47 -5.41 5.27 9.35
N GLY A 48 -5.99 6.45 9.52
CA GLY A 48 -6.08 7.48 8.48
C GLY A 48 -4.70 8.02 8.08
N LEU A 49 -3.86 8.40 9.04
CA LEU A 49 -2.50 8.87 8.75
C LEU A 49 -1.66 7.80 8.06
N VAL A 50 -1.75 6.56 8.52
CA VAL A 50 -0.99 5.45 7.91
C VAL A 50 -1.50 5.12 6.51
N GLY A 51 -2.81 5.16 6.27
CA GLY A 51 -3.38 5.00 4.92
C GLY A 51 -2.94 6.11 3.96
N VAL A 52 -2.90 7.38 4.41
CA VAL A 52 -2.36 8.50 3.63
C VAL A 52 -0.89 8.29 3.32
N LEU A 53 -0.15 7.81 4.31
CA LEU A 53 1.29 7.59 4.21
C LEU A 53 1.63 6.48 3.19
N ILE A 54 0.92 5.35 3.24
CA ILE A 54 0.98 4.28 2.22
C ILE A 54 0.71 4.90 0.83
N THR A 55 -0.39 5.64 0.70
CA THR A 55 -0.76 6.28 -0.57
C THR A 55 0.34 7.22 -1.09
N MET A 56 0.93 8.03 -0.20
CA MET A 56 1.97 8.98 -0.58
C MET A 56 3.26 8.28 -0.99
N VAL A 57 3.67 7.24 -0.27
CA VAL A 57 4.91 6.48 -0.55
C VAL A 57 4.80 5.76 -1.90
N ALA A 58 3.67 5.09 -2.16
CA ALA A 58 3.40 4.48 -3.46
C ALA A 58 3.42 5.50 -4.63
N LEU A 59 3.04 6.76 -4.38
CA LEU A 59 3.15 7.82 -5.38
C LEU A 59 4.58 8.36 -5.55
N LEU A 60 5.42 8.29 -4.52
CA LEU A 60 6.83 8.69 -4.58
C LEU A 60 7.68 7.65 -5.33
N GLU A 61 7.30 6.38 -5.30
CA GLU A 61 7.97 5.31 -6.06
C GLU A 61 7.96 5.57 -7.57
N LEU A 62 6.93 6.28 -8.07
CA LEU A 62 6.87 6.76 -9.45
C LEU A 62 8.05 7.71 -9.80
N MET A 63 8.73 8.27 -8.80
CA MET A 63 9.92 9.11 -8.92
C MET A 63 11.25 8.34 -8.77
N SER A 64 11.22 7.01 -8.67
CA SER A 64 12.38 6.09 -8.64
C SER A 64 13.22 6.10 -7.34
N LEU A 65 12.60 6.25 -6.16
CA LEU A 65 13.23 6.22 -4.83
C LEU A 65 13.11 4.86 -4.09
N GLN A 66 13.18 3.77 -4.87
CA GLN A 66 12.62 2.44 -4.56
C GLN A 66 13.04 1.79 -3.23
N ARG A 67 14.32 1.79 -2.83
CA ARG A 67 14.79 0.88 -1.75
C ARG A 67 14.25 1.15 -0.35
N TRP A 68 13.99 2.41 0.00
CA TRP A 68 13.52 2.77 1.35
C TRP A 68 12.00 2.82 1.44
N GLU A 69 11.34 3.02 0.30
CA GLU A 69 9.89 3.19 0.17
C GLU A 69 9.18 1.85 0.42
N GLU A 70 9.61 0.78 -0.25
CA GLU A 70 9.07 -0.57 -0.07
C GLU A 70 9.14 -1.04 1.40
N ALA A 71 10.28 -0.77 2.08
CA ALA A 71 10.44 -1.15 3.49
C ALA A 71 9.49 -0.40 4.41
N PHE A 72 9.22 0.85 4.10
CA PHE A 72 8.34 1.70 4.88
C PHE A 72 6.87 1.37 4.64
N GLU A 73 6.51 1.05 3.40
CA GLU A 73 5.18 0.55 3.05
C GLU A 73 4.89 -0.79 3.72
N LEU A 74 5.87 -1.71 3.76
CA LEU A 74 5.76 -2.96 4.50
C LEU A 74 5.44 -2.73 5.98
N VAL A 75 6.18 -1.82 6.64
CA VAL A 75 5.93 -1.46 8.04
C VAL A 75 4.54 -0.86 8.23
N CYS A 76 4.10 0.01 7.33
CA CYS A 76 2.77 0.62 7.38
C CYS A 76 1.65 -0.42 7.22
N GLY A 77 1.77 -1.33 6.24
CA GLY A 77 0.83 -2.43 6.03
C GLY A 77 0.71 -3.32 7.27
N LEU A 78 1.86 -3.72 7.85
CA LEU A 78 1.89 -4.50 9.09
C LEU A 78 1.27 -3.75 10.28
N TRP A 79 1.50 -2.45 10.39
CA TRP A 79 0.85 -1.64 11.42
C TRP A 79 -0.66 -1.65 11.28
N ILE A 80 -1.20 -1.51 10.06
CA ILE A 80 -2.65 -1.55 9.83
C ILE A 80 -3.24 -2.91 10.24
N VAL A 81 -2.52 -4.02 10.03
CA VAL A 81 -2.93 -5.35 10.52
C VAL A 81 -2.91 -5.43 12.05
N ALA A 82 -1.91 -4.83 12.70
CA ALA A 82 -1.73 -4.85 14.15
C ALA A 82 -2.65 -3.87 14.89
N ALA A 83 -3.03 -2.76 14.25
CA ALA A 83 -3.74 -1.64 14.85
C ALA A 83 -5.06 -2.02 15.57
N PRO A 84 -5.91 -2.94 15.05
CA PRO A 84 -7.12 -3.37 15.76
C PRO A 84 -6.86 -4.00 17.12
N PHE A 85 -5.71 -4.66 17.28
CA PHE A 85 -5.32 -5.29 18.53
C PHE A 85 -4.69 -4.30 19.51
N VAL A 86 -3.93 -3.33 19.00
CA VAL A 86 -3.28 -2.29 19.81
C VAL A 86 -4.28 -1.22 20.28
N LEU A 87 -5.22 -0.84 19.42
CA LEU A 87 -6.23 0.19 19.68
C LEU A 87 -7.60 -0.41 20.05
N GLU A 88 -7.67 -1.74 20.19
CA GLU A 88 -8.81 -2.51 20.70
C GLU A 88 -10.15 -2.24 19.97
N TYR A 89 -10.13 -2.02 18.65
CA TYR A 89 -11.35 -1.88 17.85
C TYR A 89 -11.69 -3.16 17.07
N GLY A 90 -12.99 -3.39 16.90
CA GLY A 90 -13.54 -4.63 16.34
C GLY A 90 -14.46 -4.42 15.13
N GLY A 91 -15.32 -5.40 14.88
CA GLY A 91 -16.35 -5.33 13.85
C GLY A 91 -15.80 -5.40 12.41
N ALA A 92 -16.59 -4.87 11.47
CA ALA A 92 -16.25 -4.89 10.05
C ALA A 92 -14.95 -4.12 9.75
N LEU A 93 -14.70 -3.01 10.44
CA LEU A 93 -13.50 -2.20 10.26
C LEU A 93 -12.21 -2.97 10.55
N ARG A 94 -12.20 -3.78 11.62
CA ARG A 94 -11.07 -4.68 11.93
C ARG A 94 -10.79 -5.63 10.77
N THR A 95 -11.82 -6.29 10.26
CA THR A 95 -11.65 -7.25 9.16
C THR A 95 -11.12 -6.57 7.91
N VAL A 96 -11.66 -5.39 7.57
CA VAL A 96 -11.19 -4.61 6.41
C VAL A 96 -9.74 -4.16 6.59
N HIS A 97 -9.35 -3.64 7.75
CA HIS A 97 -7.96 -3.26 8.00
C HIS A 97 -7.00 -4.45 7.98
N ILE A 98 -7.37 -5.60 8.55
CA ILE A 98 -6.51 -6.81 8.46
C ILE A 98 -6.31 -7.22 7.00
N VAL A 99 -7.37 -7.24 6.20
CA VAL A 99 -7.30 -7.64 4.79
C VAL A 99 -6.49 -6.63 3.96
N LEU A 100 -6.81 -5.33 4.07
CA LEU A 100 -6.14 -4.30 3.29
C LEU A 100 -4.68 -4.12 3.73
N GLY A 101 -4.40 -4.05 5.02
CA GLY A 101 -3.03 -3.96 5.54
C GLY A 101 -2.20 -5.19 5.19
N GLY A 102 -2.82 -6.38 5.22
CA GLY A 102 -2.16 -7.62 4.78
C GLY A 102 -1.85 -7.61 3.28
N ALA A 103 -2.74 -7.08 2.46
CA ALA A 103 -2.50 -6.92 1.02
C ALA A 103 -1.35 -5.95 0.74
N VAL A 104 -1.31 -4.80 1.42
CA VAL A 104 -0.20 -3.82 1.33
C VAL A 104 1.12 -4.48 1.74
N ALA A 105 1.16 -5.14 2.91
CA ALA A 105 2.36 -5.82 3.38
C ALA A 105 2.83 -6.92 2.42
N ALA A 106 1.90 -7.65 1.79
CA ALA A 106 2.24 -8.68 0.82
C ALA A 106 2.84 -8.11 -0.47
N LEU A 107 2.30 -6.99 -0.98
CA LEU A 107 2.84 -6.29 -2.14
C LEU A 107 4.24 -5.73 -1.86
N ALA A 108 4.40 -4.99 -0.77
CA ALA A 108 5.71 -4.45 -0.38
C ALA A 108 6.77 -5.56 -0.15
N LEU A 109 6.36 -6.72 0.37
CA LEU A 109 7.27 -7.87 0.51
C LEU A 109 7.64 -8.49 -0.85
N LEU A 110 6.68 -8.57 -1.77
CA LEU A 110 6.91 -9.03 -3.13
C LEU A 110 7.91 -8.12 -3.86
N GLU A 111 7.72 -6.81 -3.76
CA GLU A 111 8.60 -5.77 -4.30
C GLU A 111 10.03 -5.90 -3.78
N LEU A 112 10.20 -5.96 -2.45
CA LEU A 112 11.50 -6.17 -1.79
C LEU A 112 12.18 -7.47 -2.26
N TRP A 113 11.41 -8.53 -2.48
CA TRP A 113 11.95 -9.79 -2.99
C TRP A 113 12.43 -9.67 -4.44
N GLN A 114 11.64 -9.00 -5.30
CA GLN A 114 12.02 -8.74 -6.69
C GLN A 114 13.28 -7.87 -6.76
N ASP A 115 13.37 -6.84 -5.92
CA ASP A 115 14.51 -5.91 -5.86
C ASP A 115 15.80 -6.62 -5.41
N ARG A 116 15.72 -7.46 -4.38
CA ARG A 116 16.86 -8.29 -3.97
C ARG A 116 17.32 -9.22 -5.08
N LYS A 117 16.40 -9.87 -5.80
CA LYS A 117 16.76 -10.80 -6.88
C LYS A 117 17.52 -10.11 -8.02
N ARG A 118 17.16 -8.86 -8.35
CA ARG A 118 17.88 -8.06 -9.36
C ARG A 118 19.31 -7.77 -8.91
N SER A 119 19.49 -7.32 -7.67
CA SER A 119 20.82 -6.99 -7.12
C SER A 119 21.82 -8.14 -7.08
N LEU A 120 21.36 -9.39 -7.13
CA LEU A 120 22.22 -10.58 -7.16
C LEU A 120 22.69 -10.99 -8.56
N THR A 121 22.12 -10.38 -9.61
CA THR A 121 22.41 -10.73 -11.02
C THR A 121 23.31 -9.70 -11.71
N ASP A 122 23.54 -8.55 -11.07
CA ASP A 122 24.47 -7.48 -11.50
C ASP A 122 25.87 -7.68 -10.91
#